data_AF-A0AB39SQ96-F1
#
_entry.id   AF-A0AB39SQ96-F1
#
_cell.length_a   1.000
_cell.length_b   1.000
_cell.length_c   1.000
_cell.angle_alpha   90.00
_cell.angle_beta   90.00
_cell.angle_gamma   90.00
#
_symmetry.space_group_name_H-M   'P 1'
#
loop_
_entity.id
_entity.type
_entity.pdbx_description
1 polymer ?
#
loop_
_entity_poly.entity_id
_entity_poly.type
_entity_poly.pdbx_seq_one_letter_code
_entity_poly.pdbx_strand_id
1 'polypeptide(L)'
;MTFFDPWTGFLLTGDTVYPGRLYVDDWRAFTRTLDRLIDFCADRPVTHVLGCHIEMSRKPGQDYPVRTTYQPDEPPLQMTTDQLRDIRRAVESVGERPGRHAFDDFVICRLDASGRD
;
A
#
# COMPACT_ATOMS: atom_id res chain seq x y z
N MET A 1 10.74 6.58 3.24
CA MET A 1 11.87 6.01 4.00
C MET A 1 11.47 4.60 4.41
N THR A 2 12.37 3.63 4.31
CA THR A 2 12.06 2.21 4.57
C THR A 2 13.15 1.62 5.47
N PHE A 3 12.75 0.86 6.50
CA PHE A 3 13.67 0.21 7.43
C PHE A 3 13.35 -1.27 7.56
N PHE A 4 14.39 -2.09 7.61
CA PHE A 4 14.28 -3.52 7.87
C PHE A 4 14.92 -3.83 9.21
N ASP A 5 14.17 -4.50 10.09
CA ASP A 5 14.68 -5.04 11.34
C ASP A 5 15.04 -6.52 11.16
N PRO A 6 16.34 -6.88 11.14
CA PRO A 6 16.76 -8.27 10.93
C PRO A 6 16.43 -9.21 12.09
N TRP A 7 16.16 -8.69 13.30
CA TRP A 7 15.84 -9.54 14.46
C TRP A 7 14.40 -10.07 14.39
N THR A 8 13.46 -9.25 13.91
CA THR A 8 12.04 -9.62 13.79
C THR A 8 11.63 -10.00 12.37
N GLY A 9 12.39 -9.54 11.37
CA GLY A 9 12.03 -9.65 9.95
C GLY A 9 11.04 -8.58 9.49
N PHE A 10 10.77 -7.54 10.28
CA PHE A 10 9.81 -6.50 9.91
C PHE A 10 10.39 -5.53 8.88
N LEU A 11 9.60 -5.26 7.83
CA LEU A 11 9.88 -4.24 6.84
C LEU A 11 8.94 -3.05 7.02
N LEU A 12 9.43 -1.98 7.65
CA LEU A 12 8.71 -0.75 7.94
C LEU A 12 8.76 0.16 6.71
N THR A 13 7.61 0.45 6.11
CA THR A 13 7.51 1.16 4.81
C THR A 13 6.90 2.56 4.90
N GLY A 14 6.45 2.98 6.09
CA GLY A 14 5.75 4.24 6.27
C GLY A 14 4.43 4.27 5.48
N ASP A 15 4.20 5.34 4.73
CA ASP A 15 3.01 5.50 3.89
C ASP A 15 3.20 4.94 2.47
N THR A 16 4.29 4.21 2.21
CA THR A 16 4.54 3.65 0.89
C THR A 16 3.52 2.57 0.55
N VAL A 17 3.31 1.63 1.48
CA VAL A 17 2.32 0.56 1.35
C VAL A 17 1.72 0.28 2.72
N TYR A 18 0.40 0.17 2.76
CA TYR A 18 -0.36 -0.13 3.96
C TYR A 18 -1.77 -0.59 3.56
N PRO A 19 -2.54 -1.24 4.46
CA PRO A 19 -3.92 -1.61 4.18
C PRO A 19 -4.81 -0.36 4.17
N GLY A 20 -4.80 0.39 3.06
CA GLY A 20 -5.51 1.66 2.93
C GLY A 20 -5.33 2.34 1.58
N ARG A 21 -5.54 3.66 1.55
CA ARG A 21 -5.49 4.50 0.35
C ARG A 21 -4.07 4.94 0.06
N LEU A 22 -3.43 4.29 -0.91
CA LEU A 22 -2.11 4.63 -1.40
C LEU A 22 -2.20 5.83 -2.34
N TYR A 23 -1.81 7.00 -1.87
CA TYR A 23 -1.77 8.22 -2.67
C TYR A 23 -0.47 8.26 -3.50
N VAL A 24 -0.64 8.26 -4.83
CA VAL A 24 0.48 8.13 -5.77
C VAL A 24 0.57 9.34 -6.69
N ASP A 25 1.55 10.19 -6.42
CA ASP A 25 1.86 11.37 -7.25
C ASP A 25 2.80 11.02 -8.42
N ASP A 26 3.96 10.43 -8.12
CA ASP A 26 4.91 9.95 -9.13
C ASP A 26 4.71 8.45 -9.35
N TRP A 27 3.90 8.12 -10.36
CA TRP A 27 3.58 6.75 -10.73
C TRP A 27 4.80 5.89 -11.05
N ARG A 28 5.79 6.48 -11.73
CA ARG A 28 7.01 5.76 -12.14
C ARG A 28 7.90 5.50 -10.94
N ALA A 29 8.05 6.47 -10.04
CA ALA A 29 8.79 6.27 -8.80
C ALA A 29 8.12 5.26 -7.88
N PHE A 30 6.79 5.28 -7.78
CA PHE A 30 6.04 4.31 -6.99
C PHE A 30 6.21 2.89 -7.54
N THR A 31 6.07 2.70 -8.85
CA THR A 31 6.30 1.40 -9.50
C THR A 31 7.71 0.86 -9.22
N ARG A 32 8.75 1.68 -9.42
CA ARG A 32 10.14 1.29 -9.10
C ARG A 32 10.35 0.97 -7.62
N THR A 33 9.61 1.61 -6.73
CA THR A 33 9.68 1.36 -5.30
C THR A 33 9.08 0.01 -4.96
N LEU A 34 7.92 -0.34 -5.54
CA LEU A 34 7.33 -1.66 -5.38
C LEU A 34 8.25 -2.77 -5.87
N ASP A 35 8.86 -2.61 -7.06
CA ASP A 35 9.80 -3.59 -7.60
C ASP A 35 10.98 -3.82 -6.62
N ARG A 36 11.57 -2.74 -6.09
CA ARG A 36 12.65 -2.83 -5.09
C ARG A 36 12.22 -3.49 -3.78
N LEU A 37 11.00 -3.23 -3.30
CA LEU A 37 10.48 -3.87 -2.08
C LEU A 37 10.24 -5.36 -2.31
N ILE A 38 9.74 -5.75 -3.48
CA ILE A 38 9.53 -7.15 -3.86
C ILE A 38 10.87 -7.88 -3.93
N ASP A 39 11.87 -7.31 -4.61
CA ASP A 39 13.22 -7.88 -4.71
C ASP A 39 13.87 -7.99 -3.32
N PHE A 40 13.74 -6.93 -2.51
CA PHE A 40 14.27 -6.93 -1.14
C PHE A 40 13.68 -8.07 -0.30
N CYS A 41 12.37 -8.31 -0.41
CA CYS A 41 11.66 -9.39 0.28
C CYS A 41 12.02 -10.78 -0.27
N ALA A 42 12.44 -10.90 -1.54
CA ALA A 42 12.87 -12.17 -2.11
C ALA A 42 14.23 -12.63 -1.55
N ASP A 43 15.10 -11.66 -1.25
CA ASP A 43 16.47 -11.93 -0.80
C ASP A 43 16.63 -12.02 0.73
N ARG A 44 15.58 -11.71 1.50
CA ARG A 44 15.65 -11.58 2.97
C ARG A 44 14.44 -12.21 3.65
N PRO A 45 14.59 -12.72 4.89
CA PRO A 45 13.49 -13.32 5.63
C PRO A 45 12.55 -12.24 6.19
N VAL A 46 11.81 -11.56 5.31
CA VAL A 46 10.77 -10.61 5.71
C VAL A 46 9.56 -11.39 6.21
N THR A 47 9.22 -11.19 7.48
CA THR A 47 8.06 -11.84 8.12
C THR A 47 6.78 -11.04 7.86
N HIS A 48 6.86 -9.72 7.98
CA HIS A 48 5.75 -8.80 7.74
C HIS A 48 6.22 -7.48 7.12
N VAL A 49 5.37 -6.93 6.26
CA VAL A 49 5.46 -5.56 5.78
C VAL A 49 4.54 -4.70 6.64
N LEU A 50 5.04 -3.58 7.17
CA LEU A 50 4.33 -2.73 8.11
C LEU A 50 4.29 -1.30 7.59
N GLY A 51 3.07 -0.79 7.39
CA GLY A 51 2.82 0.61 7.10
C GLY A 51 2.54 1.44 8.35
N CYS A 52 2.22 2.72 8.18
CA CYS A 52 1.88 3.62 9.30
C CYS A 52 0.37 3.69 9.62
N HIS A 53 -0.50 3.23 8.71
CA HIS A 53 -1.95 3.40 8.82
C HIS A 53 -2.70 2.14 8.43
N ILE A 54 -3.92 2.00 8.96
CA ILE A 54 -4.93 1.09 8.41
C ILE A 54 -6.16 1.94 8.13
N GLU A 55 -6.67 1.80 6.93
CA GLU A 55 -7.86 2.51 6.47
C GLU A 55 -8.89 1.57 5.87
N MET A 56 -8.48 0.33 5.55
CA MET A 56 -9.38 -0.72 5.09
C MET A 56 -10.20 -1.30 6.23
N SER A 57 -11.36 -1.86 5.90
CA SER A 57 -12.07 -2.79 6.75
C SER A 57 -11.73 -4.24 6.37
N ARG A 58 -12.14 -5.21 7.18
CA ARG A 58 -12.07 -6.64 6.85
C ARG A 58 -12.97 -7.05 5.69
N LYS A 59 -13.83 -6.15 5.18
CA LYS A 59 -14.63 -6.40 3.98
C LYS A 59 -13.81 -6.01 2.74
N PRO A 60 -13.61 -6.93 1.78
CA PRO A 60 -12.86 -6.65 0.56
C PRO A 60 -13.37 -5.41 -0.18
N GLY A 61 -12.44 -4.53 -0.57
CA GLY A 61 -12.75 -3.34 -1.39
C GLY A 61 -13.36 -2.18 -0.62
N GLN A 62 -13.52 -2.30 0.70
CA GLN A 62 -14.16 -1.28 1.53
C GLN A 62 -13.17 -0.68 2.52
N ASP A 63 -12.89 0.62 2.34
CA ASP A 63 -12.22 1.48 3.32
C ASP A 63 -13.22 2.21 4.21
N TYR A 64 -12.75 2.63 5.38
CA TYR A 64 -13.44 3.57 6.24
C TYR A 64 -13.44 4.97 5.62
N PRO A 65 -14.56 5.72 5.73
CA PRO A 65 -14.59 7.12 5.35
C PRO A 65 -13.48 7.92 6.02
N VAL A 66 -12.93 8.90 5.30
CA VAL A 66 -11.93 9.82 5.83
C VAL A 66 -12.48 10.52 7.08
N ARG A 67 -11.68 10.61 8.14
CA ARG A 67 -12.03 11.10 9.50
C ARG A 67 -12.89 10.17 10.36
N THR A 68 -13.03 8.89 9.99
CA THR A 68 -13.58 7.88 10.91
C THR A 68 -12.72 7.78 12.16
N THR A 69 -13.35 7.91 13.33
CA THR A 69 -12.67 7.85 14.64
C THR A 69 -12.78 6.49 15.34
N TYR A 70 -13.64 5.60 14.84
CA TYR A 70 -13.84 4.26 15.38
C TYR A 70 -13.96 3.24 14.24
N GLN A 71 -13.03 2.29 14.20
CA GLN A 71 -12.87 1.30 13.12
C GLN A 71 -12.98 -0.13 13.68
N PRO A 72 -14.20 -0.63 13.99
CA PRO A 72 -14.37 -1.92 14.68
C PRO A 72 -13.98 -3.15 13.84
N ASP A 73 -13.92 -2.99 12.53
CA ASP A 73 -13.59 -4.02 11.55
C ASP A 73 -12.23 -3.73 10.87
N GLU A 74 -11.33 -3.01 11.52
CA GLU A 74 -9.96 -2.82 11.07
C GLU A 74 -9.23 -4.18 10.93
N PRO A 75 -8.59 -4.49 9.78
CA PRO A 75 -7.75 -5.67 9.64
C PRO A 75 -6.44 -5.52 10.44
N PRO A 76 -5.64 -6.58 10.59
CA PRO A 76 -4.31 -6.47 11.19
C PRO A 76 -3.39 -5.50 10.43
N LEU A 77 -2.46 -4.85 11.16
CA LEU A 77 -1.45 -3.96 10.57
C LEU A 77 -0.49 -4.71 9.63
N GLN A 78 -0.23 -5.97 9.94
CA GLN A 78 0.72 -6.80 9.22
C GLN A 78 0.23 -7.10 7.82
N MET A 79 1.00 -6.66 6.82
CA MET A 79 0.86 -7.12 5.45
C MET A 79 1.82 -8.27 5.16
N THR A 80 1.46 -9.09 4.18
CA THR A 80 2.33 -10.13 3.63
C THR A 80 3.20 -9.58 2.50
N THR A 81 4.29 -10.29 2.18
CA THR A 81 5.12 -9.94 1.01
C THR A 81 4.38 -10.18 -0.32
N ASP A 82 3.38 -11.04 -0.34
CA ASP A 82 2.53 -11.27 -1.52
C ASP A 82 1.62 -10.07 -1.81
N GLN A 83 1.14 -9.36 -0.79
CA GLN A 83 0.37 -8.13 -1.00
C GLN A 83 1.18 -7.05 -1.72
N LEU A 84 2.52 -7.03 -1.61
CA LEU A 84 3.36 -6.14 -2.45
C LEU A 84 3.21 -6.48 -3.94
N ARG A 85 3.17 -7.78 -4.27
CA ARG A 85 2.96 -8.25 -5.64
C ARG A 85 1.55 -7.92 -6.12
N ASP A 86 0.56 -7.96 -5.24
CA ASP A 86 -0.82 -7.60 -5.55
C ASP A 86 -0.95 -6.12 -5.87
N ILE A 87 -0.33 -5.26 -5.05
CA ILE A 87 -0.24 -3.81 -5.32
C ILE A 87 0.49 -3.56 -6.64
N ARG A 88 1.59 -4.29 -6.92
CA ARG A 88 2.32 -4.14 -8.18
C ARG A 88 1.50 -4.55 -9.39
N ARG A 89 0.69 -5.61 -9.32
CA ARG A 89 -0.25 -6.00 -10.38
C ARG A 89 -1.40 -4.99 -10.53
N ALA A 90 -1.87 -4.43 -9.42
CA ALA A 90 -2.87 -3.36 -9.41
C ALA A 90 -2.35 -2.08 -10.09
N VAL A 91 -1.10 -1.67 -9.82
CA VAL A 91 -0.46 -0.55 -10.51
C VAL A 91 -0.41 -0.78 -12.02
N GLU A 92 -0.15 -2.00 -12.47
CA GLU A 92 -0.15 -2.33 -13.89
C GLU A 92 -1.55 -2.26 -14.51
N SER A 93 -2.56 -2.79 -13.83
CA SER A 93 -3.95 -2.77 -14.32
C SER A 93 -4.59 -1.37 -14.28
N VAL A 94 -4.19 -0.54 -13.32
CA VAL A 94 -4.59 0.87 -13.26
C VAL A 94 -3.95 1.66 -14.40
N GLY A 95 -2.67 1.41 -14.68
CA GLY A 95 -1.92 2.16 -15.68
C GLY A 95 -1.88 3.65 -15.33
N GLU A 96 -2.01 4.53 -16.32
CA GLU A 96 -1.96 5.97 -16.09
C GLU A 96 -3.29 6.65 -15.74
N ARG A 97 -4.33 5.85 -15.44
CA ARG A 97 -5.69 6.36 -15.20
C ARG A 97 -5.77 7.09 -13.85
N PRO A 98 -6.18 8.37 -13.84
CA PRO A 98 -6.40 9.09 -12.58
C PRO A 98 -7.60 8.54 -11.82
N GLY A 99 -7.72 8.94 -10.56
CA GLY A 99 -8.85 8.62 -9.69
C GLY A 99 -8.56 7.56 -8.64
N ARG A 100 -9.65 7.07 -8.03
CA ARG A 100 -9.66 6.11 -6.92
C ARG A 100 -10.00 4.71 -7.44
N HIS A 101 -9.05 3.78 -7.32
CA HIS A 101 -9.18 2.39 -7.78
C HIS A 101 -9.12 1.45 -6.57
N ALA A 102 -10.25 0.86 -6.21
CA ALA A 102 -10.35 -0.02 -5.04
C ALA A 102 -10.00 -1.47 -5.40
N PHE A 103 -9.22 -2.10 -4.53
CA PHE A 103 -8.87 -3.53 -4.51
C PHE A 103 -9.22 -4.09 -3.13
N ASP A 104 -9.12 -5.41 -2.96
CA ASP A 104 -9.59 -6.09 -1.75
C ASP A 104 -8.97 -5.51 -0.46
N ASP A 105 -7.64 -5.32 -0.46
CA ASP A 105 -6.87 -4.94 0.72
C ASP A 105 -6.28 -3.51 0.69
N PHE A 106 -6.51 -2.75 -0.38
CA PHE A 106 -5.98 -1.40 -0.56
C PHE A 106 -6.74 -0.63 -1.64
N VAL A 107 -6.51 0.68 -1.68
CA VAL A 107 -7.04 1.58 -2.70
C VAL A 107 -5.89 2.34 -3.32
N ILE A 108 -5.79 2.41 -4.65
CA ILE A 108 -4.82 3.29 -5.30
C ILE A 108 -5.51 4.61 -5.65
N CYS A 109 -4.99 5.70 -5.11
CA CYS A 109 -5.44 7.06 -5.36
C CYS A 109 -4.41 7.78 -6.21
N ARG A 110 -4.70 7.97 -7.49
CA ARG A 110 -3.86 8.77 -8.39
C ARG A 110 -4.48 10.14 -8.58
N LEU A 111 -3.76 11.19 -8.22
CA LEU A 111 -4.22 12.57 -8.44
C LEU A 111 -4.21 12.90 -9.93
N ASP A 112 -5.22 13.66 -10.36
CA ASP A 112 -5.23 14.30 -11.66
C ASP A 112 -4.11 15.34 -11.75
N ALA A 113 -3.33 15.30 -12.83
CA ALA A 113 -2.34 16.34 -13.12
C ALA A 113 -2.99 17.72 -13.38
N SER A 114 -4.31 17.76 -13.60
CA SER A 114 -5.10 18.96 -13.93
C SER A 114 -5.71 19.69 -12.72
N GLY A 115 -5.34 19.34 -11.48
CA GLY A 115 -5.88 19.96 -10.26
C GLY A 115 -4.98 20.99 -9.59
N ARG A 116 -4.00 21.56 -10.30
CA ARG A 116 -3.10 22.61 -9.80
C ARG A 116 -3.28 23.87 -10.65
N ASP A 117 -4.37 24.58 -10.41
CA ASP A 117 -4.55 26.01 -10.74
C ASP A 117 -4.69 26.78 -9.42
#